data_AF-A0A535HFW9-F1
#
_entry.id   AF-A0A535HFW9-F1
#
_cell.length_a   1.000
_cell.length_b   1.000
_cell.length_c   1.000
_cell.angle_alpha   90.00
_cell.angle_beta   90.00
_cell.angle_gamma   90.00
#
_symmetry.space_group_name_H-M   'P 1'
#
loop_
_entity.id
_entity.type
_entity.pdbx_description
1 polymer ?
#
loop_
_entity_poly.entity_id
_entity_poly.type
_entity_poly.pdbx_seq_one_letter_code
_entity_poly.pdbx_strand_id
1 'polypeptide(L)'
;MGHLLLVLLALAWTSALLYLVVRTRLPVAVNLAFVDTVHIYVGVASMAFFAALLATGQLPRVDAPGKPPWIAGGLFVLYLALYATGGILLLPLGPRISQSVVTVHSLAAVWSVPPTAVYYWRARPRFGGLFGGSLQWVRSRHWLGLVIVLLPAAALTAMPRALSPLAQTGTGGVWTASSLRGVFLDRVAISPEGGWLAGGDGLFLGQAGEGWRRLDFPAVLILGLATSAGPTKAYVGTEAGVYAARRVEGPYEKLSFPGREVHGIAVEPGLPSTVWASSRQGFFRSDDSGANWLNASQGLRAPEGSWALSYFRNVLYGSDTLGVYRWTGSEWKSTSEQKWVVSLDPSADGRRLFASSMGEGIQVFEGKGWHPADDGLAGHGAGAIHVVSVTGGNERTIAATMLDGVAVRTDDQFWSGLGSGLSRGAVWRVLDDHGRLLAATDDGLFSYTLTGSSATGQWWVLFAGALIAGTVVSLSQLRAVGEASRVSRHRLAQPPPIRR
;
A
#
# COMPACT_ATOMS: atom_id res chain seq x y z
N MET A 1 -25.74 -13.22 26.42
CA MET A 1 -25.36 -13.50 25.01
C MET A 1 -25.73 -12.38 24.03
N GLY A 2 -26.91 -11.74 24.13
CA GLY A 2 -27.30 -10.69 23.18
C GLY A 2 -26.42 -9.42 23.16
N HIS A 3 -25.88 -8.98 24.31
CA HIS A 3 -25.06 -7.76 24.38
C HIS A 3 -23.69 -7.89 23.68
N LEU A 4 -23.06 -9.06 23.72
CA LEU A 4 -21.78 -9.31 23.04
C LEU A 4 -21.93 -9.24 21.52
N LEU A 5 -23.01 -9.83 21.01
CA LEU A 5 -23.38 -9.77 19.60
C LEU A 5 -23.64 -8.31 19.17
N LEU A 6 -24.31 -7.50 19.99
CA LEU A 6 -24.53 -6.08 19.70
C LEU A 6 -23.23 -5.27 19.63
N VAL A 7 -22.26 -5.54 20.50
CA VAL A 7 -20.95 -4.87 20.45
C VAL A 7 -20.18 -5.28 19.19
N LEU A 8 -20.14 -6.57 18.85
CA LEU A 8 -19.47 -7.05 17.63
C LEU A 8 -20.14 -6.49 16.36
N LEU A 9 -21.47 -6.43 16.32
CA LEU A 9 -22.19 -5.76 15.24
C LEU A 9 -21.87 -4.27 15.17
N ALA A 10 -21.90 -3.56 16.30
CA ALA A 10 -21.63 -2.12 16.32
C ALA A 10 -20.19 -1.81 15.86
N LEU A 11 -19.23 -2.68 16.19
CA LEU A 11 -17.85 -2.58 15.70
C LEU A 11 -17.77 -2.80 14.19
N ALA A 12 -18.45 -3.83 13.66
CA ALA A 12 -18.57 -4.06 12.22
C ALA A 12 -19.26 -2.88 11.51
N TRP A 13 -20.26 -2.26 12.13
CA TRP A 13 -20.96 -1.09 11.61
C TRP A 13 -20.04 0.12 11.42
N THR A 14 -19.28 0.47 12.47
CA THR A 14 -18.39 1.63 12.43
C THR A 14 -17.18 1.38 11.52
N SER A 15 -16.63 0.16 11.49
CA SER A 15 -15.54 -0.17 10.57
C SER A 15 -16.00 -0.21 9.11
N ALA A 16 -17.18 -0.77 8.82
CA ALA A 16 -17.69 -0.88 7.44
C ALA A 16 -17.95 0.48 6.79
N LEU A 17 -18.39 1.47 7.56
CA LEU A 17 -18.54 2.85 7.10
C LEU A 17 -17.19 3.45 6.69
N LEU A 18 -16.15 3.24 7.50
CA LEU A 18 -14.79 3.67 7.18
C LEU A 18 -14.27 2.98 5.91
N TYR A 19 -14.57 1.70 5.73
CA TYR A 19 -14.22 0.96 4.51
C TYR A 19 -14.87 1.58 3.25
N LEU A 20 -16.17 1.87 3.31
CA LEU A 20 -16.90 2.52 2.21
C LEU A 20 -16.31 3.90 1.89
N VAL A 21 -16.05 4.71 2.91
CA VAL A 21 -15.48 6.05 2.74
C VAL A 21 -14.09 5.97 2.12
N VAL A 22 -13.22 5.06 2.55
CA VAL A 22 -11.87 4.95 1.97
C VAL A 22 -11.90 4.44 0.52
N ARG A 23 -12.84 3.54 0.17
CA ARG A 23 -13.03 3.10 -1.22
C ARG A 23 -13.50 4.21 -2.17
N THR A 24 -14.01 5.34 -1.65
CA THR A 24 -14.34 6.51 -2.49
C THR A 24 -13.12 7.34 -2.92
N ARG A 25 -11.89 6.93 -2.55
CA ARG A 25 -10.63 7.67 -2.79
C ARG A 25 -10.61 9.08 -2.17
N LEU A 26 -11.48 9.35 -1.19
CA LEU A 26 -11.42 10.59 -0.43
C LEU A 26 -10.21 10.59 0.51
N PRO A 27 -9.51 11.73 0.69
CA PRO A 27 -8.41 11.84 1.64
C PRO A 27 -8.97 11.70 3.06
N VAL A 28 -8.82 10.52 3.65
CA VAL A 28 -9.30 10.22 5.00
C VAL A 28 -8.10 9.80 5.81
N ALA A 29 -7.91 10.41 6.98
CA ALA A 29 -6.78 10.15 7.87
C ALA A 29 -6.81 8.75 8.54
N VAL A 30 -7.71 7.87 8.11
CA VAL A 30 -7.93 6.55 8.71
C VAL A 30 -7.13 5.50 7.96
N ASN A 31 -6.33 4.74 8.70
CA ASN A 31 -5.41 3.76 8.16
C ASN A 31 -6.18 2.54 7.58
N LEU A 32 -5.97 2.24 6.30
CA LEU A 32 -6.64 1.13 5.59
C LEU A 32 -6.37 -0.24 6.21
N ALA A 33 -5.12 -0.47 6.63
CA ALA A 33 -4.75 -1.71 7.29
C ALA A 33 -5.46 -1.86 8.65
N PHE A 34 -5.68 -0.76 9.37
CA PHE A 34 -6.49 -0.78 10.60
C PHE A 34 -7.93 -1.21 10.32
N VAL A 35 -8.56 -0.62 9.29
CA VAL A 35 -9.95 -0.95 8.92
C VAL A 35 -10.06 -2.43 8.53
N ASP A 36 -9.21 -2.93 7.65
CA ASP A 36 -9.21 -4.34 7.24
C ASP A 36 -9.01 -5.29 8.42
N THR A 37 -8.06 -4.96 9.28
CA THR A 37 -7.71 -5.75 10.46
C THR A 37 -8.87 -5.84 11.46
N VAL A 38 -9.59 -4.74 11.69
CA VAL A 38 -10.81 -4.74 12.51
C VAL A 38 -11.88 -5.66 11.91
N HIS A 39 -12.08 -5.65 10.59
CA HIS A 39 -13.07 -6.52 9.94
C HIS A 39 -12.72 -8.00 10.04
N ILE A 40 -11.47 -8.37 9.74
CA ILE A 40 -11.00 -9.76 9.86
C ILE A 40 -11.21 -10.26 11.29
N TYR A 41 -10.84 -9.44 12.28
CA TYR A 41 -11.05 -9.78 13.69
C TYR A 41 -12.52 -10.00 14.03
N VAL A 42 -13.41 -9.08 13.64
CA VAL A 42 -14.84 -9.21 13.92
C VAL A 42 -15.40 -10.48 13.25
N GLY A 43 -14.93 -10.82 12.05
CA GLY A 43 -15.26 -12.08 11.38
C GLY A 43 -14.86 -13.30 12.20
N VAL A 44 -13.59 -13.39 12.60
CA VAL A 44 -13.04 -14.53 13.38
C VAL A 44 -13.71 -14.64 14.76
N ALA A 45 -13.86 -13.54 15.48
CA ALA A 45 -14.51 -13.52 16.80
C ALA A 45 -15.99 -13.95 16.71
N SER A 46 -16.67 -13.58 15.63
CA SER A 46 -18.06 -13.99 15.38
C SER A 46 -18.16 -15.50 15.11
N MET A 47 -17.15 -16.14 14.51
CA MET A 47 -17.13 -17.61 14.32
C MET A 47 -17.14 -18.36 15.66
N ALA A 48 -16.33 -17.92 16.63
CA ALA A 48 -16.31 -18.51 17.98
C ALA A 48 -17.67 -18.36 18.69
N PHE A 49 -18.29 -17.19 18.57
CA PHE A 49 -19.62 -16.94 19.12
C PHE A 49 -20.69 -17.86 18.48
N PHE A 50 -20.69 -18.02 17.16
CA PHE A 50 -21.64 -18.88 16.46
C PHE A 50 -21.39 -20.37 16.71
N ALA A 51 -20.14 -20.82 16.85
CA ALA A 51 -19.84 -22.18 17.27
C ALA A 51 -20.40 -22.48 18.68
N ALA A 52 -20.27 -21.51 19.60
CA ALA A 52 -20.90 -21.59 20.92
C ALA A 52 -22.43 -21.63 20.84
N LEU A 53 -23.04 -20.84 19.96
CA LEU A 53 -24.49 -20.82 19.74
C LEU A 53 -25.01 -22.12 19.12
N LEU A 54 -24.35 -22.64 18.09
CA LEU A 54 -24.70 -23.91 17.43
C LEU A 54 -24.72 -25.08 18.43
N ALA A 55 -23.75 -25.10 19.35
CA ALA A 55 -23.68 -26.15 20.36
C ALA A 55 -24.80 -26.08 21.42
N THR A 56 -25.51 -24.95 21.55
CA THR A 56 -26.71 -24.87 22.39
C THR A 56 -27.94 -25.51 21.73
N GLY A 57 -27.86 -25.88 20.45
CA GLY A 57 -28.99 -26.44 19.68
C GLY A 57 -30.08 -25.41 19.37
N GLN A 58 -29.87 -24.13 19.68
CA GLN A 58 -30.81 -23.03 19.45
C GLN A 58 -30.41 -22.22 18.22
N LEU A 59 -30.44 -22.83 17.05
CA LEU A 59 -30.43 -22.03 15.82
C LEU A 59 -31.69 -21.16 15.80
N PRO A 60 -31.58 -19.86 15.48
CA PRO A 60 -32.77 -19.03 15.27
C PRO A 60 -33.63 -19.69 14.19
N ARG A 61 -34.84 -20.12 14.54
CA ARG A 61 -35.78 -20.65 13.54
C ARG A 61 -36.00 -19.57 12.48
N VAL A 62 -35.64 -19.89 11.24
CA VAL A 62 -35.82 -19.05 10.05
C VAL A 62 -37.31 -18.75 9.84
N ASP A 63 -38.17 -19.65 10.31
CA ASP A 63 -39.63 -19.52 10.28
C ASP A 63 -40.14 -19.00 11.64
N ALA A 64 -40.14 -17.67 11.79
CA ALA A 64 -41.00 -17.02 12.78
C ALA A 64 -42.14 -16.34 12.01
N PRO A 65 -43.41 -16.57 12.38
CA PRO A 65 -44.56 -16.02 11.66
C PRO A 65 -44.46 -14.49 11.57
N GLY A 66 -44.62 -13.95 10.35
CA GLY A 66 -44.58 -12.51 10.03
C GLY A 66 -43.24 -11.94 9.53
N LYS A 67 -42.23 -12.77 9.23
CA LYS A 67 -40.93 -12.29 8.70
C LYS A 67 -40.78 -12.56 7.19
N PRO A 68 -40.26 -11.63 6.38
CA PRO A 68 -39.96 -11.91 4.98
C PRO A 68 -38.80 -12.93 4.88
N PRO A 69 -38.99 -14.08 4.23
CA PRO A 69 -38.00 -15.17 4.17
C PRO A 69 -36.70 -14.76 3.47
N TRP A 70 -36.76 -13.80 2.55
CA TRP A 70 -35.61 -13.30 1.80
C TRP A 70 -34.60 -12.53 2.68
N ILE A 71 -35.06 -11.86 3.75
CA ILE A 71 -34.16 -11.16 4.68
C ILE A 71 -33.31 -12.18 5.43
N ALA A 72 -33.94 -13.25 5.94
CA ALA A 72 -33.25 -14.31 6.67
C ALA A 72 -32.31 -15.13 5.76
N GLY A 73 -32.74 -15.44 4.53
CA GLY A 73 -31.90 -16.12 3.54
C GLY A 73 -30.71 -15.29 3.06
N GLY A 74 -30.92 -14.01 2.75
CA GLY A 74 -29.85 -13.08 2.35
C GLY A 74 -28.83 -12.85 3.48
N LEU A 75 -29.31 -12.67 4.72
CA LEU A 75 -28.46 -12.61 5.91
C LEU A 75 -27.64 -13.88 6.09
N PHE A 76 -28.27 -15.04 5.93
CA PHE A 76 -27.58 -16.33 6.05
C PHE A 76 -26.45 -16.46 5.02
N VAL A 77 -26.70 -16.09 3.75
CA VAL A 77 -25.67 -16.11 2.69
C VAL A 77 -24.53 -15.14 2.99
N LEU A 78 -24.85 -13.91 3.40
CA LEU A 78 -23.84 -12.89 3.72
C LEU A 78 -22.98 -13.28 4.92
N TYR A 79 -23.60 -13.82 5.97
CA TYR A 79 -22.87 -14.33 7.12
C TYR A 79 -22.07 -15.60 6.80
N LEU A 80 -22.61 -16.52 5.99
CA LEU A 80 -21.88 -17.70 5.53
C LEU A 80 -20.64 -17.28 4.71
N ALA A 81 -20.79 -16.32 3.80
CA ALA A 81 -19.68 -15.76 3.04
C ALA A 81 -18.66 -15.09 3.97
N LEU A 82 -19.10 -14.30 4.95
CA LEU A 82 -18.24 -13.68 5.97
C LEU A 82 -17.43 -14.72 6.74
N TYR A 83 -18.06 -15.82 7.17
CA TYR A 83 -17.41 -16.88 7.94
C TYR A 83 -16.49 -17.76 7.10
N ALA A 84 -16.92 -18.15 5.90
CA ALA A 84 -16.11 -18.95 4.99
C ALA A 84 -14.85 -18.18 4.59
N THR A 85 -15.00 -16.93 4.18
CA THR A 85 -13.86 -16.08 3.85
C THR A 85 -12.99 -15.77 5.07
N GLY A 86 -13.57 -15.52 6.24
CA GLY A 86 -12.82 -15.31 7.48
C GLY A 86 -11.99 -16.53 7.89
N GLY A 87 -12.54 -17.74 7.73
CA GLY A 87 -11.82 -18.99 7.98
C GLY A 87 -10.71 -19.26 6.94
N ILE A 88 -10.97 -18.96 5.66
CA ILE A 88 -9.99 -19.09 4.57
C ILE A 88 -8.80 -18.14 4.80
N LEU A 89 -9.02 -16.94 5.35
CA LEU A 89 -7.96 -15.98 5.66
C LEU A 89 -7.00 -16.45 6.77
N LEU A 90 -7.38 -17.45 7.57
CA LEU A 90 -6.49 -18.04 8.57
C LEU A 90 -5.48 -19.02 7.95
N LEU A 91 -5.63 -19.36 6.67
CA LEU A 91 -4.73 -20.24 5.93
C LEU A 91 -3.61 -19.43 5.26
N PRO A 92 -2.37 -19.95 5.19
CA PRO A 92 -1.25 -19.31 4.50
C PRO A 92 -1.41 -19.43 2.98
N LEU A 93 -2.30 -18.62 2.41
CA LEU A 93 -2.64 -18.63 0.98
C LEU A 93 -1.81 -17.62 0.20
N GLY A 94 -1.67 -17.87 -1.11
CA GLY A 94 -1.01 -16.95 -2.03
C GLY A 94 -1.70 -15.57 -2.08
N PRO A 95 -0.95 -14.48 -2.32
CA PRO A 95 -1.45 -13.13 -2.07
C PRO A 95 -2.61 -12.69 -3.01
N ARG A 96 -2.74 -13.25 -4.23
CA ARG A 96 -3.92 -13.03 -5.11
C ARG A 96 -5.21 -13.61 -4.52
N ILE A 97 -5.12 -14.81 -3.92
CA ILE A 97 -6.26 -15.47 -3.27
C ILE A 97 -6.61 -14.69 -2.01
N SER A 98 -5.61 -14.31 -1.22
CA SER A 98 -5.81 -13.49 -0.02
C SER A 98 -6.52 -12.17 -0.32
N GLN A 99 -6.08 -11.41 -1.32
CA GLN A 99 -6.72 -10.14 -1.70
C GLN A 99 -8.17 -10.33 -2.17
N SER A 100 -8.44 -11.37 -2.95
CA SER A 100 -9.79 -11.70 -3.41
C SER A 100 -10.69 -12.10 -2.24
N VAL A 101 -10.17 -12.92 -1.32
CA VAL A 101 -10.90 -13.36 -0.12
C VAL A 101 -11.13 -12.17 0.83
N VAL A 102 -10.15 -11.29 1.06
CA VAL A 102 -10.34 -10.04 1.85
C VAL A 102 -11.39 -9.15 1.22
N THR A 103 -11.41 -9.02 -0.11
CA THR A 103 -12.41 -8.21 -0.81
C THR A 103 -13.81 -8.80 -0.63
N VAL A 104 -13.98 -10.11 -0.83
CA VAL A 104 -15.27 -10.79 -0.63
C VAL A 104 -15.69 -10.74 0.83
N HIS A 105 -14.76 -10.93 1.77
CA HIS A 105 -15.01 -10.83 3.21
C HIS A 105 -15.51 -9.44 3.59
N SER A 106 -14.82 -8.40 3.14
CA SER A 106 -15.16 -7.00 3.43
C SER A 106 -16.49 -6.62 2.79
N LEU A 107 -16.73 -7.06 1.55
CA LEU A 107 -18.00 -6.83 0.86
C LEU A 107 -19.14 -7.53 1.59
N ALA A 108 -18.97 -8.80 1.99
CA ALA A 108 -19.96 -9.52 2.78
C ALA A 108 -20.24 -8.84 4.14
N ALA A 109 -19.20 -8.33 4.81
CA ALA A 109 -19.33 -7.58 6.05
C ALA A 109 -20.18 -6.32 5.84
N VAL A 110 -19.82 -5.48 4.86
CA VAL A 110 -20.53 -4.24 4.52
C VAL A 110 -21.99 -4.52 4.15
N TRP A 111 -22.24 -5.50 3.28
CA TRP A 111 -23.60 -5.80 2.80
C TRP A 111 -24.45 -6.56 3.82
N SER A 112 -23.84 -7.17 4.83
CA SER A 112 -24.59 -7.72 5.97
C SER A 112 -25.22 -6.61 6.83
N VAL A 113 -24.69 -5.39 6.80
CA VAL A 113 -25.11 -4.30 7.68
C VAL A 113 -26.58 -3.89 7.47
N PRO A 114 -27.05 -3.52 6.25
CA PRO A 114 -28.43 -3.09 6.04
C PRO A 114 -29.50 -4.14 6.41
N PRO A 115 -29.42 -5.42 5.99
CA PRO A 115 -30.42 -6.41 6.34
C PRO A 115 -30.36 -6.77 7.84
N THR A 116 -29.18 -6.73 8.46
CA THR A 116 -29.06 -6.93 9.91
C THR A 116 -29.74 -5.80 10.70
N ALA A 117 -29.59 -4.56 10.24
CA ALA A 117 -30.27 -3.38 10.80
C ALA A 117 -31.79 -3.52 10.77
N VAL A 118 -32.33 -3.92 9.61
CA VAL A 118 -33.76 -4.11 9.39
C VAL A 118 -34.30 -5.27 10.23
N TYR A 119 -33.56 -6.39 10.29
CA TYR A 119 -33.90 -7.53 11.13
C TYR A 119 -33.98 -7.14 12.61
N TYR A 120 -33.00 -6.37 13.09
CA TYR A 120 -32.94 -5.93 14.49
C TYR A 120 -34.03 -4.89 14.83
N TRP A 121 -34.22 -3.88 13.98
CA TRP A 121 -35.25 -2.86 14.17
C TRP A 121 -36.66 -3.46 14.22
N ARG A 122 -36.94 -4.48 13.41
CA ARG A 122 -38.21 -5.22 13.43
C ARG A 122 -38.34 -6.23 14.59
N ALA A 123 -37.23 -6.64 15.20
CA ALA A 123 -37.24 -7.50 16.39
C ALA A 123 -37.40 -6.72 17.71
N ARG A 124 -37.30 -5.38 17.69
CA ARG A 124 -37.41 -4.50 18.87
C ARG A 124 -38.61 -4.75 19.80
N PRO A 125 -39.84 -5.08 19.34
CA PRO A 125 -40.98 -5.27 20.25
C PRO A 125 -40.79 -6.43 21.23
N ARG A 126 -39.92 -7.41 20.94
CA ARG A 126 -39.62 -8.55 21.84
C ARG A 126 -38.50 -8.28 22.85
N PHE A 127 -37.79 -7.16 22.70
CA PHE A 127 -36.68 -6.78 23.58
C PHE A 127 -37.06 -5.67 24.59
N GLY A 128 -38.27 -5.12 24.52
CA GLY A 128 -38.78 -4.12 25.48
C GLY A 128 -38.87 -4.60 26.93
N GLY A 129 -38.78 -5.91 27.19
CA GLY A 129 -38.70 -6.49 28.54
C GLY A 129 -37.29 -6.51 29.16
N LEU A 130 -36.23 -6.12 28.42
CA LEU A 130 -34.85 -6.11 28.93
C LEU A 130 -34.46 -4.83 29.70
N PHE A 131 -35.30 -3.80 29.68
CA PHE A 131 -35.12 -2.56 30.47
C PHE A 131 -36.12 -2.44 31.64
N GLY A 132 -36.70 -3.57 32.07
CA GLY A 132 -37.61 -3.62 33.21
C GLY A 132 -37.59 -4.98 33.90
N GLY A 133 -36.63 -5.21 34.78
CA GLY A 133 -36.52 -6.41 35.60
C GLY A 133 -35.23 -6.44 36.40
N SER A 134 -35.35 -6.52 37.72
CA SER A 134 -34.28 -6.43 38.73
C SER A 134 -33.01 -7.24 38.38
N LEU A 135 -31.88 -6.54 38.43
CA LEU A 135 -30.52 -7.06 38.34
C LEU A 135 -30.28 -8.18 39.36
N GLN A 136 -30.22 -9.45 38.91
CA GLN A 136 -29.51 -10.52 39.63
C GLN A 136 -28.26 -10.92 38.86
N TRP A 137 -27.15 -10.84 39.58
CA TRP A 137 -25.79 -10.69 39.08
C TRP A 137 -25.16 -12.06 38.78
N VAL A 138 -25.08 -12.46 37.50
CA VAL A 138 -24.43 -13.71 37.06
C VAL A 138 -22.99 -13.42 36.62
N ARG A 139 -22.03 -13.71 37.51
CA ARG A 139 -20.72 -13.03 37.59
C ARG A 139 -19.54 -13.65 36.81
N SER A 140 -19.62 -14.84 36.20
CA SER A 140 -18.42 -15.50 35.62
C SER A 140 -18.34 -15.58 34.10
N ARG A 141 -19.46 -15.73 33.39
CA ARG A 141 -19.48 -16.05 31.95
C ARG A 141 -19.28 -14.84 31.02
N HIS A 142 -19.57 -13.64 31.52
CA HIS A 142 -19.40 -12.39 30.77
C HIS A 142 -17.96 -11.90 30.75
N TRP A 143 -17.17 -12.15 31.80
CA TRP A 143 -15.76 -11.77 31.84
C TRP A 143 -14.93 -12.52 30.81
N LEU A 144 -15.20 -13.81 30.59
CA LEU A 144 -14.48 -14.57 29.55
C LEU A 144 -14.78 -14.01 28.15
N GLY A 145 -16.06 -13.76 27.83
CA GLY A 145 -16.44 -13.14 26.55
C GLY A 145 -15.90 -11.72 26.38
N LEU A 146 -15.79 -10.96 27.48
CA LEU A 146 -15.28 -9.60 27.49
C LEU A 146 -13.74 -9.57 27.36
N VAL A 147 -13.03 -10.53 27.94
CA VAL A 147 -11.57 -10.72 27.74
C VAL A 147 -11.26 -11.19 26.31
N ILE A 148 -12.07 -12.10 25.77
CA ILE A 148 -11.99 -12.57 24.37
C ILE A 148 -12.22 -11.40 23.38
N VAL A 149 -12.97 -10.37 23.78
CA VAL A 149 -13.20 -9.19 22.96
C VAL A 149 -12.15 -8.09 23.17
N LEU A 150 -11.89 -7.72 24.43
CA LEU A 150 -11.10 -6.53 24.75
C LEU A 150 -9.59 -6.74 24.61
N LEU A 151 -9.06 -7.90 24.98
CA LEU A 151 -7.61 -8.14 24.96
C LEU A 151 -7.07 -8.19 23.51
N PRO A 152 -7.77 -8.83 22.56
CA PRO A 152 -7.42 -8.76 21.14
C PRO A 152 -7.72 -7.41 20.53
N ALA A 153 -8.85 -6.77 20.88
CA ALA A 153 -9.13 -5.41 20.41
C ALA A 153 -8.00 -4.44 20.81
N ALA A 154 -7.50 -4.53 22.04
CA ALA A 154 -6.35 -3.75 22.50
C ALA A 154 -5.07 -4.08 21.71
N ALA A 155 -4.77 -5.35 21.45
CA ALA A 155 -3.63 -5.76 20.63
C ALA A 155 -3.74 -5.25 19.18
N LEU A 156 -4.94 -5.28 18.59
CA LEU A 156 -5.22 -4.78 17.25
C LEU A 156 -5.13 -3.26 17.16
N THR A 157 -5.57 -2.55 18.20
CA THR A 157 -5.37 -1.09 18.27
C THR A 157 -3.90 -0.71 18.37
N ALA A 158 -3.09 -1.55 19.02
CA ALA A 158 -1.65 -1.33 19.12
C ALA A 158 -0.89 -1.71 17.84
N MET A 159 -1.33 -2.76 17.13
CA MET A 159 -0.60 -3.33 15.98
C MET A 159 -1.51 -3.73 14.80
N PRO A 160 -2.26 -2.78 14.20
CA PRO A 160 -3.22 -3.10 13.15
C PRO A 160 -2.58 -3.68 11.88
N ARG A 161 -1.28 -3.46 11.68
CA ARG A 161 -0.55 -3.85 10.47
C ARG A 161 -0.17 -5.33 10.42
N ALA A 162 -0.28 -6.07 11.50
CA ALA A 162 0.16 -7.48 11.50
C ALA A 162 -0.86 -8.46 10.87
N LEU A 163 -2.01 -7.97 10.39
CA LEU A 163 -3.12 -8.79 9.91
C LEU A 163 -3.58 -8.55 8.48
N SER A 164 -3.31 -7.36 7.94
CA SER A 164 -3.83 -6.97 6.64
C SER A 164 -2.80 -7.28 5.55
N PRO A 165 -3.20 -7.92 4.43
CA PRO A 165 -2.35 -8.02 3.24
C PRO A 165 -1.89 -6.64 2.74
N LEU A 166 -2.70 -5.60 2.97
CA LEU A 166 -2.31 -4.22 2.67
C LEU A 166 -1.08 -3.80 3.49
N ALA A 167 -1.02 -4.16 4.77
CA ALA A 167 0.11 -3.83 5.60
C ALA A 167 1.41 -4.54 5.21
N GLN A 168 1.33 -5.77 4.67
CA GLN A 168 2.50 -6.45 4.10
C GLN A 168 3.06 -5.62 2.93
N THR A 169 2.19 -5.17 2.02
CA THR A 169 2.58 -4.25 0.93
C THR A 169 2.82 -2.81 1.39
N GLY A 170 2.63 -2.53 2.68
CA GLY A 170 2.84 -1.21 3.27
C GLY A 170 1.74 -0.23 2.89
N THR A 171 0.68 -0.70 2.23
CA THR A 171 -0.55 0.02 1.94
C THR A 171 -1.39 0.06 3.23
N GLY A 172 -1.78 1.26 3.68
CA GLY A 172 -2.41 1.40 5.00
C GLY A 172 -2.24 2.78 5.60
N GLY A 173 -1.07 3.38 5.43
CA GLY A 173 -0.87 4.80 5.67
C GLY A 173 -1.57 5.67 4.63
N VAL A 174 -1.43 6.97 4.82
CA VAL A 174 -1.97 8.01 3.95
C VAL A 174 -0.83 8.95 3.61
N TRP A 175 -0.69 9.32 2.34
CA TRP A 175 0.26 10.34 1.92
C TRP A 175 -0.10 11.67 2.55
N THR A 176 0.91 12.38 3.06
CA THR A 176 0.76 13.70 3.66
C THR A 176 1.45 14.74 2.79
N ALA A 177 0.74 15.82 2.48
CA ALA A 177 1.33 16.93 1.75
C ALA A 177 2.44 17.58 2.58
N SER A 178 3.57 17.89 1.93
CA SER A 178 4.62 18.72 2.51
C SER A 178 4.27 20.21 2.44
N SER A 179 5.21 21.09 2.80
CA SER A 179 5.08 22.54 2.64
C SER A 179 5.00 23.00 1.18
N LEU A 180 5.34 22.16 0.20
CA LEU A 180 5.30 22.48 -1.24
C LEU A 180 3.97 22.11 -1.91
N ARG A 181 2.85 22.25 -1.20
CA ARG A 181 1.52 21.96 -1.76
C ARG A 181 1.15 23.00 -2.84
N GLY A 182 0.58 22.55 -3.95
CA GLY A 182 0.18 23.39 -5.08
C GLY A 182 1.32 23.79 -6.01
N VAL A 183 2.53 23.25 -5.82
CA VAL A 183 3.69 23.49 -6.66
C VAL A 183 3.92 22.29 -7.57
N PHE A 184 3.92 22.49 -8.89
CA PHE A 184 4.23 21.41 -9.82
C PHE A 184 5.66 20.91 -9.59
N LEU A 185 5.81 19.63 -9.27
CA LEU A 185 7.10 18.98 -9.09
C LEU A 185 7.07 17.62 -9.77
N ASP A 186 8.04 17.38 -10.63
CA ASP A 186 8.10 16.14 -11.41
C ASP A 186 9.36 15.32 -11.17
N ARG A 187 10.32 15.87 -10.42
CA ARG A 187 11.57 15.17 -10.10
C ARG A 187 12.12 15.55 -8.74
N VAL A 188 12.74 14.57 -8.11
CA VAL A 188 13.43 14.69 -6.82
C VAL A 188 14.68 13.82 -6.88
N ALA A 189 15.76 14.28 -6.28
CA ALA A 189 17.02 13.58 -6.10
C ALA A 189 17.47 13.67 -4.63
N ILE A 190 18.12 12.61 -4.13
CA ILE A 190 18.76 12.61 -2.82
C ILE A 190 20.17 13.19 -2.96
N SER A 191 20.58 14.07 -2.05
CA SER A 191 21.98 14.53 -2.01
C SER A 191 22.85 13.51 -1.28
N PRO A 192 24.06 13.17 -1.77
CA PRO A 192 25.02 12.35 -1.04
C PRO A 192 25.41 12.95 0.33
N GLU A 193 25.26 14.27 0.50
CA GLU A 193 25.55 14.98 1.75
C GLU A 193 24.33 15.05 2.69
N GLY A 194 23.20 14.46 2.28
CA GLY A 194 21.93 14.50 3.00
C GLY A 194 20.96 15.56 2.46
N GLY A 195 19.66 15.31 2.65
CA GLY A 195 18.58 16.14 2.11
C GLY A 195 18.20 15.79 0.66
N TRP A 196 17.36 16.63 0.07
CA TRP A 196 16.74 16.39 -1.23
C TRP A 196 16.76 17.65 -2.10
N LEU A 197 16.91 17.45 -3.40
CA LEU A 197 16.73 18.49 -4.40
C LEU A 197 15.51 18.12 -5.24
N ALA A 198 14.53 19.02 -5.34
CA ALA A 198 13.32 18.83 -6.14
C ALA A 198 13.22 19.88 -7.24
N GLY A 199 12.71 19.48 -8.40
CA GLY A 199 12.57 20.33 -9.58
C GLY A 199 11.18 20.21 -10.20
N GLY A 200 10.76 21.28 -10.85
CA GLY A 200 9.47 21.44 -11.52
C GLY A 200 9.25 22.92 -11.81
N ASP A 201 8.25 23.54 -11.17
CA ASP A 201 8.04 24.99 -11.16
C ASP A 201 9.03 25.73 -10.22
N GLY A 202 10.32 25.58 -10.55
CA GLY A 202 11.45 26.04 -9.77
C GLY A 202 12.27 24.92 -9.15
N LEU A 203 13.36 25.32 -8.48
CA LEU A 203 14.29 24.42 -7.81
C LEU A 203 14.16 24.57 -6.30
N PHE A 204 14.05 23.45 -5.58
CA PHE A 204 13.78 23.44 -4.14
C PHE A 204 14.75 22.50 -3.42
N LEU A 205 15.25 22.97 -2.28
CA LEU A 205 16.04 22.18 -1.35
C LEU A 205 15.17 21.76 -0.18
N GLY A 206 15.15 20.47 0.11
CA GLY A 206 14.52 19.88 1.28
C GLY A 206 15.57 19.35 2.25
N GLN A 207 15.39 19.63 3.54
CA GLN A 207 16.21 19.06 4.60
C GLN A 207 15.34 18.49 5.72
N ALA A 208 15.85 17.44 6.37
CA ALA A 208 15.14 16.80 7.48
C ALA A 208 15.02 17.80 8.64
N GLY A 209 13.79 18.02 9.14
CA GLY A 209 13.52 18.93 10.25
C GLY A 209 13.42 20.41 9.88
N GLU A 210 14.07 20.86 8.80
CA GLU A 210 14.03 22.26 8.35
C GLU A 210 12.98 22.53 7.26
N GLY A 211 12.46 21.49 6.61
CA GLY A 211 11.44 21.60 5.57
C GLY A 211 12.01 21.92 4.20
N TRP A 212 11.19 22.50 3.33
CA TRP A 212 11.55 22.83 1.94
C TRP A 212 11.67 24.32 1.73
N ARG A 213 12.70 24.74 0.99
CA ARG A 213 12.90 26.13 0.57
C ARG A 213 13.21 26.22 -0.92
N ARG A 214 12.73 27.27 -1.58
CA ARG A 214 13.06 27.57 -2.97
C ARG A 214 14.50 28.09 -3.05
N LEU A 215 15.25 27.63 -4.04
CA LEU A 215 16.58 28.12 -4.35
C LEU A 215 16.51 29.22 -5.40
N ASP A 216 17.55 30.06 -5.43
CA ASP A 216 17.73 31.01 -6.53
C ASP A 216 18.19 30.24 -7.78
N PHE A 217 17.31 30.19 -8.77
CA PHE A 217 17.52 29.48 -10.01
C PHE A 217 16.77 30.22 -11.14
N PRO A 218 17.32 30.28 -12.37
CA PRO A 218 16.66 30.95 -13.48
C PRO A 218 15.25 30.41 -13.73
N ALA A 219 14.36 31.29 -14.21
CA ALA A 219 12.98 30.92 -14.58
C ALA A 219 12.93 30.15 -15.91
N VAL A 220 13.51 28.95 -15.92
CA VAL A 220 13.54 28.01 -17.05
C VAL A 220 12.97 26.68 -16.60
N LEU A 221 12.31 25.96 -17.52
CA LEU A 221 11.77 24.65 -17.23
C LEU A 221 12.91 23.68 -16.91
N ILE A 222 12.90 23.14 -15.69
CA ILE A 222 13.78 22.06 -15.30
C ILE A 222 13.29 20.80 -16.02
N LEU A 223 14.21 19.97 -16.50
CA LEU A 223 13.95 18.73 -17.22
C LEU A 223 14.68 17.51 -16.62
N GLY A 224 15.82 17.73 -15.94
CA GLY A 224 16.60 16.67 -15.30
C GLY A 224 17.32 17.15 -14.03
N LEU A 225 17.60 16.25 -13.11
CA LEU A 225 18.38 16.51 -11.89
C LEU A 225 19.36 15.38 -11.61
N ALA A 226 20.59 15.74 -11.25
CA ALA A 226 21.57 14.80 -10.71
C ALA A 226 22.37 15.47 -9.59
N THR A 227 22.63 14.71 -8.53
CA THR A 227 23.51 15.09 -7.42
C THR A 227 24.77 14.24 -7.45
N SER A 228 25.87 14.75 -6.88
CA SER A 228 27.16 14.06 -6.91
C SER A 228 27.96 14.30 -5.63
N ALA A 229 28.77 13.31 -5.25
CA ALA A 229 29.70 13.41 -4.14
C ALA A 229 31.00 14.17 -4.53
N GLY A 230 31.22 14.43 -5.82
CA GLY A 230 32.40 15.12 -6.33
C GLY A 230 32.44 16.63 -6.04
N PRO A 231 33.38 17.37 -6.66
CA PRO A 231 33.52 18.83 -6.47
C PRO A 231 32.31 19.63 -6.94
N THR A 232 31.64 19.16 -8.00
CA THR A 232 30.35 19.69 -8.46
C THR A 232 29.25 18.85 -7.83
N LYS A 233 28.39 19.48 -7.02
CA LYS A 233 27.43 18.79 -6.15
C LYS A 233 26.07 18.58 -6.79
N ALA A 234 25.70 19.44 -7.73
CA ALA A 234 24.42 19.34 -8.43
C ALA A 234 24.57 19.73 -9.90
N TYR A 235 23.86 19.00 -10.75
CA TYR A 235 23.63 19.30 -12.15
C TYR A 235 22.12 19.37 -12.41
N VAL A 236 21.70 20.36 -13.17
CA VAL A 236 20.30 20.63 -13.50
C VAL A 236 20.17 20.71 -15.01
N GLY A 237 19.44 19.75 -15.59
CA GLY A 237 19.06 19.76 -16.99
C GLY A 237 17.83 20.62 -17.17
N THR A 238 17.82 21.43 -18.23
CA THR A 238 16.74 22.39 -18.53
C THR A 238 16.41 22.36 -20.01
N GLU A 239 15.35 23.06 -20.42
CA GLU A 239 15.08 23.27 -21.85
C GLU A 239 16.25 23.96 -22.58
N ALA A 240 17.01 24.81 -21.87
CA ALA A 240 18.03 25.69 -22.44
C ALA A 240 19.47 25.18 -22.26
N GLY A 241 19.66 23.97 -21.74
CA GLY A 241 20.97 23.34 -21.51
C GLY A 241 21.17 22.86 -20.07
N VAL A 242 22.44 22.77 -19.64
CA VAL A 242 22.84 22.26 -18.32
C VAL A 242 23.31 23.41 -17.42
N TYR A 243 22.88 23.38 -16.17
CA TYR A 243 23.42 24.20 -15.08
C TYR A 243 24.12 23.32 -14.06
N ALA A 244 25.11 23.85 -13.36
CA ALA A 244 25.81 23.14 -12.31
C ALA A 244 26.16 24.03 -11.12
N ALA A 245 26.35 23.41 -9.96
CA ALA A 245 26.73 24.10 -8.74
C ALA A 245 27.74 23.28 -7.91
N ARG A 246 28.68 23.98 -7.28
CA ARG A 246 29.66 23.39 -6.33
C ARG A 246 29.07 23.07 -4.95
N ARG A 247 27.84 23.50 -4.70
CA ARG A 247 27.04 23.22 -3.52
C ARG A 247 25.61 23.00 -3.97
N VAL A 248 24.84 22.18 -3.25
CA VAL A 248 23.44 21.91 -3.62
C VAL A 248 22.58 23.18 -3.48
N GLU A 249 22.98 24.12 -2.64
CA GLU A 249 22.31 25.41 -2.46
C GLU A 249 22.58 26.42 -3.58
N GLY A 250 23.58 26.16 -4.45
CA GLY A 250 24.06 27.10 -5.45
C GLY A 250 25.28 27.94 -5.04
N PRO A 251 25.62 28.98 -5.82
CA PRO A 251 24.91 29.44 -7.02
C PRO A 251 25.00 28.42 -8.17
N TYR A 252 24.01 28.46 -9.07
CA TYR A 252 23.95 27.63 -10.26
C TYR A 252 24.46 28.41 -11.48
N GLU A 253 25.44 27.85 -12.16
CA GLU A 253 26.07 28.45 -13.34
C GLU A 253 25.69 27.65 -14.59
N LYS A 254 25.38 28.37 -15.68
CA LYS A 254 25.09 27.75 -16.97
C LYS A 254 26.39 27.21 -17.57
N LEU A 255 26.38 25.96 -17.98
CA LEU A 255 27.51 25.33 -18.66
C LEU A 255 27.45 25.56 -20.18
N SER A 256 28.61 25.46 -20.84
CA SER A 256 28.76 25.53 -22.29
C SER A 256 28.26 24.25 -22.98
N PHE A 257 26.99 23.89 -22.75
CA PHE A 257 26.38 22.70 -23.32
C PHE A 257 25.90 22.95 -24.76
N PRO A 258 26.25 22.09 -25.74
CA PRO A 258 25.94 22.31 -27.16
C PRO A 258 24.49 21.94 -27.55
N GLY A 259 23.78 21.17 -26.73
CA GLY A 259 22.41 20.73 -27.00
C GLY A 259 21.33 21.55 -26.28
N ARG A 260 20.08 21.10 -26.42
CA ARG A 260 18.91 21.65 -25.71
C ARG A 260 18.00 20.52 -25.20
N GLU A 261 17.05 20.87 -24.33
CA GLU A 261 16.08 19.93 -23.74
C GLU A 261 16.76 18.75 -23.03
N VAL A 262 17.42 19.05 -21.91
CA VAL A 262 18.23 18.06 -21.17
C VAL A 262 17.38 17.30 -20.15
N HIS A 263 16.94 16.10 -20.50
CA HIS A 263 16.04 15.28 -19.68
C HIS A 263 16.74 14.39 -18.65
N GLY A 264 17.91 13.85 -19.00
CA GLY A 264 18.67 12.90 -18.19
C GLY A 264 20.09 13.39 -17.97
N ILE A 265 20.56 13.27 -16.73
CA ILE A 265 21.96 13.54 -16.38
C ILE A 265 22.46 12.38 -15.52
N ALA A 266 23.63 11.85 -15.86
CA ALA A 266 24.29 10.80 -15.09
C ALA A 266 25.73 11.21 -14.79
N VAL A 267 26.13 11.11 -13.53
CA VAL A 267 27.51 11.36 -13.08
C VAL A 267 28.16 10.02 -12.78
N GLU A 268 29.38 9.81 -13.27
CA GLU A 268 30.10 8.56 -13.03
C GLU A 268 30.47 8.42 -11.54
N PRO A 269 30.02 7.37 -10.83
CA PRO A 269 30.23 7.27 -9.38
C PRO A 269 31.72 7.20 -8.96
N GLY A 270 32.56 6.55 -9.78
CA GLY A 270 33.99 6.39 -9.50
C GLY A 270 34.87 7.54 -10.02
N LEU A 271 34.34 8.38 -10.92
CA LEU A 271 35.07 9.50 -11.51
C LEU A 271 34.10 10.67 -11.75
N PRO A 272 33.76 11.45 -10.72
CA PRO A 272 32.71 12.49 -10.81
C PRO A 272 32.98 13.65 -11.79
N SER A 273 34.17 13.70 -12.41
CA SER A 273 34.44 14.60 -13.53
C SER A 273 33.81 14.12 -14.83
N THR A 274 33.54 12.81 -14.97
CA THR A 274 32.78 12.26 -16.09
C THR A 274 31.29 12.46 -15.86
N VAL A 275 30.66 13.21 -16.76
CA VAL A 275 29.22 13.53 -16.71
C VAL A 275 28.61 13.29 -18.08
N TRP A 276 27.42 12.70 -18.09
CA TRP A 276 26.63 12.45 -19.29
C TRP A 276 25.33 13.22 -19.22
N ALA A 277 24.88 13.71 -20.37
CA ALA A 277 23.62 14.41 -20.50
C ALA A 277 22.87 13.93 -21.76
N SER A 278 21.57 13.74 -21.65
CA SER A 278 20.69 13.50 -22.78
C SER A 278 20.13 14.79 -23.32
N SER A 279 19.78 14.80 -24.59
CA SER A 279 19.21 15.94 -25.28
C SER A 279 18.46 15.47 -26.51
N ARG A 280 17.70 16.38 -27.14
CA ARG A 280 17.12 16.12 -28.48
C ARG A 280 18.15 16.00 -29.61
N GLN A 281 19.43 16.13 -29.34
CA GLN A 281 20.53 15.90 -30.28
C GLN A 281 21.33 14.63 -29.94
N GLY A 282 20.82 13.80 -29.05
CA GLY A 282 21.47 12.58 -28.58
C GLY A 282 22.15 12.75 -27.22
N PHE A 283 23.05 11.83 -26.92
CA PHE A 283 23.83 11.83 -25.69
C PHE A 283 25.13 12.61 -25.87
N PHE A 284 25.50 13.34 -24.82
CA PHE A 284 26.75 14.07 -24.72
C PHE A 284 27.51 13.64 -23.47
N ARG A 285 28.83 13.63 -23.58
CA ARG A 285 29.77 13.29 -22.50
C ARG A 285 30.71 14.45 -22.25
N SER A 286 30.99 14.72 -20.99
CA SER A 286 32.08 15.55 -20.52
C SER A 286 32.98 14.72 -19.61
N ASP A 287 34.29 14.93 -19.67
CA ASP A 287 35.28 14.31 -18.77
C ASP A 287 35.86 15.32 -17.76
N ASP A 288 35.37 16.56 -17.79
CA ASP A 288 35.88 17.72 -17.03
C ASP A 288 34.77 18.50 -16.30
N SER A 289 33.79 17.76 -15.74
CA SER A 289 32.66 18.30 -14.96
C SER A 289 31.77 19.27 -15.75
N GLY A 290 31.69 19.08 -17.05
CA GLY A 290 30.82 19.83 -17.96
C GLY A 290 31.41 21.12 -18.50
N ALA A 291 32.73 21.32 -18.39
CA ALA A 291 33.41 22.44 -19.03
C ALA A 291 33.49 22.26 -20.56
N ASN A 292 33.73 21.03 -21.03
CA ASN A 292 33.71 20.65 -22.43
C ASN A 292 32.83 19.42 -22.66
N TRP A 293 32.14 19.38 -23.80
CA TRP A 293 31.21 18.31 -24.14
C TRP A 293 31.50 17.73 -25.52
N LEU A 294 31.41 16.41 -25.64
CA LEU A 294 31.54 15.65 -26.87
C LEU A 294 30.23 14.92 -27.16
N ASN A 295 29.77 14.93 -28.41
CA ASN A 295 28.66 14.08 -28.80
C ASN A 295 29.09 12.62 -28.71
N ALA A 296 28.32 11.82 -27.97
CA ALA A 296 28.59 10.42 -27.70
C ALA A 296 27.37 9.57 -28.07
N SER A 297 26.76 9.84 -29.24
CA SER A 297 25.52 9.19 -29.69
C SER A 297 25.75 7.99 -30.61
N GLN A 298 27.01 7.62 -30.88
CA GLN A 298 27.37 6.53 -31.78
C GLN A 298 26.69 5.22 -31.35
N GLY A 299 25.94 4.59 -32.26
CA GLY A 299 25.24 3.32 -32.01
C GLY A 299 23.78 3.43 -31.54
N LEU A 300 23.28 4.64 -31.23
CA LEU A 300 21.85 4.86 -31.01
C LEU A 300 21.08 4.75 -32.33
N ARG A 301 19.81 4.31 -32.26
CA ARG A 301 18.95 4.20 -33.45
C ARG A 301 18.11 5.45 -33.69
N ALA A 302 17.74 6.16 -32.63
CA ALA A 302 17.00 7.42 -32.70
C ALA A 302 17.61 8.45 -31.73
N PRO A 303 18.80 9.03 -32.01
CA PRO A 303 19.46 9.98 -31.12
C PRO A 303 18.58 11.18 -30.71
N GLU A 304 17.70 11.64 -31.59
CA GLU A 304 16.75 12.73 -31.30
C GLU A 304 15.72 12.39 -30.22
N GLY A 305 15.55 11.09 -29.93
CA GLY A 305 14.68 10.54 -28.91
C GLY A 305 15.37 10.19 -27.59
N SER A 306 16.64 10.57 -27.41
CA SER A 306 17.41 10.30 -26.19
C SER A 306 16.76 10.89 -24.94
N TRP A 307 16.51 10.07 -23.91
CA TRP A 307 15.75 10.48 -22.72
C TRP A 307 16.45 10.15 -21.39
N ALA A 308 16.33 8.93 -20.89
CA ALA A 308 16.88 8.55 -19.59
C ALA A 308 18.35 8.13 -19.70
N LEU A 309 19.13 8.42 -18.66
CA LEU A 309 20.52 7.99 -18.46
C LEU A 309 20.70 7.52 -17.01
N SER A 310 21.38 6.40 -16.81
CA SER A 310 21.67 5.90 -15.46
C SER A 310 22.85 4.95 -15.43
N TYR A 311 23.63 5.00 -14.35
CA TYR A 311 24.67 4.00 -14.09
C TYR A 311 24.09 2.81 -13.33
N PHE A 312 24.36 1.60 -13.81
CA PHE A 312 24.06 0.36 -13.12
C PHE A 312 25.29 -0.55 -13.13
N ARG A 313 25.80 -0.90 -11.92
CA ARG A 313 27.02 -1.69 -11.75
C ARG A 313 28.21 -1.14 -12.55
N ASN A 314 28.45 0.17 -12.44
CA ASN A 314 29.49 0.93 -13.16
C ASN A 314 29.39 0.90 -14.70
N VAL A 315 28.25 0.49 -15.24
CA VAL A 315 27.96 0.54 -16.68
C VAL A 315 26.89 1.59 -16.91
N LEU A 316 27.12 2.48 -17.88
CA LEU A 316 26.13 3.47 -18.28
C LEU A 316 25.08 2.83 -19.19
N TYR A 317 23.82 3.03 -18.84
CA TYR A 317 22.65 2.71 -19.65
C TYR A 317 21.94 4.00 -20.05
N GLY A 318 21.34 3.98 -21.23
CA GLY A 318 20.59 5.08 -21.78
C GLY A 318 19.40 4.58 -22.58
N SER A 319 18.41 5.44 -22.79
CA SER A 319 17.25 5.14 -23.63
C SER A 319 17.08 6.13 -24.76
N ASP A 320 16.56 5.65 -25.88
CA ASP A 320 15.93 6.50 -26.89
C ASP A 320 14.45 6.11 -27.07
N THR A 321 13.79 6.66 -28.09
CA THR A 321 12.37 6.36 -28.38
C THR A 321 12.13 4.89 -28.74
N LEU A 322 13.15 4.15 -29.13
CA LEU A 322 13.07 2.79 -29.69
C LEU A 322 13.59 1.70 -28.75
N GLY A 323 14.38 2.03 -27.72
CA GLY A 323 14.96 1.00 -26.85
C GLY A 323 15.83 1.49 -25.70
N VAL A 324 16.39 0.52 -24.99
CA VAL A 324 17.40 0.71 -23.94
C VAL A 324 18.74 0.18 -24.40
N TYR A 325 19.79 0.98 -24.21
CA TYR A 325 21.14 0.73 -24.69
C TYR A 325 22.14 0.70 -23.53
N ARG A 326 23.22 -0.05 -23.75
CA ARG A 326 24.40 -0.08 -22.89
C ARG A 326 25.56 0.60 -23.61
N TRP A 327 26.27 1.49 -22.91
CA TRP A 327 27.53 2.05 -23.40
C TRP A 327 28.67 1.02 -23.32
N THR A 328 29.46 0.89 -24.37
CA THR A 328 30.60 -0.05 -24.44
C THR A 328 31.94 0.59 -24.13
N GLY A 329 32.00 1.92 -24.06
CA GLY A 329 33.24 2.70 -24.05
C GLY A 329 33.42 3.53 -25.33
N SER A 330 32.82 3.10 -26.44
CA SER A 330 32.91 3.78 -27.74
C SER A 330 31.58 3.88 -28.49
N GLU A 331 30.63 2.99 -28.22
CA GLU A 331 29.32 2.97 -28.87
C GLU A 331 28.21 2.48 -27.92
N TRP A 332 26.97 2.79 -28.27
CA TRP A 332 25.76 2.25 -27.64
C TRP A 332 25.36 0.94 -28.31
N LYS A 333 25.04 -0.07 -27.51
CA LYS A 333 24.48 -1.35 -27.99
C LYS A 333 23.10 -1.56 -27.40
N SER A 334 22.13 -1.86 -28.26
CA SER A 334 20.76 -2.18 -27.83
C SER A 334 20.78 -3.38 -26.90
N THR A 335 19.99 -3.30 -25.82
CA THR A 335 19.80 -4.35 -24.82
C THR A 335 18.33 -4.69 -24.61
N SER A 336 17.43 -3.75 -24.88
CA SER A 336 15.98 -3.95 -24.90
C SER A 336 15.35 -3.14 -26.04
N GLU A 337 14.29 -3.71 -26.62
CA GLU A 337 13.44 -3.07 -27.63
C GLU A 337 12.23 -2.37 -26.99
N GLN A 338 12.20 -2.22 -25.66
CA GLN A 338 11.14 -1.50 -24.96
C GLN A 338 11.15 -0.01 -25.35
N LYS A 339 10.02 0.48 -25.85
CA LYS A 339 9.88 1.84 -26.38
C LYS A 339 9.49 2.83 -25.30
N TRP A 340 9.75 4.12 -25.59
CA TRP A 340 9.34 5.26 -24.76
C TRP A 340 9.75 5.12 -23.28
N VAL A 341 10.95 4.59 -23.05
CA VAL A 341 11.52 4.48 -21.70
C VAL A 341 11.89 5.88 -21.21
N VAL A 342 11.25 6.30 -20.13
CA VAL A 342 11.40 7.65 -19.55
C VAL A 342 12.25 7.67 -18.28
N SER A 343 12.47 6.52 -17.65
CA SER A 343 13.33 6.39 -16.47
C SER A 343 14.09 5.08 -16.45
N LEU A 344 15.34 5.15 -15.98
CA LEU A 344 16.22 4.02 -15.74
C LEU A 344 16.68 4.08 -14.28
N ASP A 345 16.06 3.24 -13.45
CA ASP A 345 16.20 3.30 -12.00
C ASP A 345 16.92 2.06 -11.44
N PRO A 346 18.18 2.19 -10.98
CA PRO A 346 18.86 1.13 -10.24
C PRO A 346 18.15 0.89 -8.91
N SER A 347 18.00 -0.37 -8.52
CA SER A 347 17.58 -0.70 -7.16
C SER A 347 18.66 -0.37 -6.15
N ALA A 348 18.26 -0.03 -4.93
CA ALA A 348 19.16 0.34 -3.83
C ALA A 348 20.16 -0.78 -3.47
N ASP A 349 19.80 -2.05 -3.69
CA ASP A 349 20.71 -3.20 -3.51
C ASP A 349 21.71 -3.39 -4.66
N GLY A 350 21.63 -2.59 -5.73
CA GLY A 350 22.46 -2.73 -6.92
C GLY A 350 22.22 -4.02 -7.71
N ARG A 351 21.11 -4.72 -7.46
CA ARG A 351 20.80 -6.02 -8.09
C ARG A 351 20.00 -5.91 -9.37
N ARG A 352 19.14 -4.89 -9.47
CA ARG A 352 18.17 -4.69 -10.53
C ARG A 352 18.31 -3.30 -11.16
N LEU A 353 18.00 -3.20 -12.44
CA LEU A 353 17.77 -1.93 -13.14
C LEU A 353 16.36 -1.97 -13.73
N PHE A 354 15.52 -1.00 -13.36
CA PHE A 354 14.16 -0.87 -13.87
C PHE A 354 14.12 0.11 -15.04
N ALA A 355 13.44 -0.27 -16.12
CA ALA A 355 13.09 0.60 -17.23
C ALA A 355 11.59 0.88 -17.17
N SER A 356 11.24 2.15 -16.93
CA SER A 356 9.86 2.62 -16.85
C SER A 356 9.47 3.26 -18.18
N SER A 357 8.35 2.84 -18.77
CA SER A 357 7.89 3.28 -20.08
C SER A 357 6.58 4.06 -20.02
N MET A 358 6.47 5.06 -20.89
CA MET A 358 5.25 5.78 -21.18
C MET A 358 4.37 5.06 -22.21
N GLY A 359 4.12 3.77 -21.99
CA GLY A 359 3.15 2.99 -22.78
C GLY A 359 3.34 1.49 -22.71
N GLU A 360 4.57 1.02 -22.45
CA GLU A 360 4.93 -0.40 -22.39
C GLU A 360 5.25 -0.88 -20.96
N GLY A 361 4.75 -0.18 -19.93
CA GLY A 361 4.87 -0.63 -18.54
C GLY A 361 6.29 -0.60 -17.99
N ILE A 362 6.71 -1.68 -17.34
CA ILE A 362 7.99 -1.79 -16.64
C ILE A 362 8.72 -3.04 -17.12
N GLN A 363 10.00 -2.90 -17.48
CA GLN A 363 10.91 -4.03 -17.54
C GLN A 363 11.97 -3.93 -16.45
N VAL A 364 12.52 -5.08 -16.05
CA VAL A 364 13.63 -5.15 -15.11
C VAL A 364 14.78 -5.98 -15.68
N PHE A 365 15.99 -5.54 -15.40
CA PHE A 365 17.24 -6.19 -15.79
C PHE A 365 18.04 -6.63 -14.58
N GLU A 366 18.42 -7.91 -14.54
CA GLU A 366 19.16 -8.53 -13.43
C GLU A 366 20.59 -8.97 -13.82
N GLY A 367 21.05 -8.58 -15.02
CA GLY A 367 22.40 -8.85 -15.51
C GLY A 367 22.48 -9.86 -16.66
N LYS A 368 21.38 -10.55 -17.02
CA LYS A 368 21.35 -11.49 -18.16
C LYS A 368 20.43 -11.03 -19.29
N GLY A 369 19.25 -10.51 -18.95
CA GLY A 369 18.25 -10.08 -19.92
C GLY A 369 17.17 -9.26 -19.23
N TRP A 370 16.39 -8.56 -20.05
CA TRP A 370 15.23 -7.79 -19.61
C TRP A 370 14.00 -8.68 -19.58
N HIS A 371 13.15 -8.51 -18.57
CA HIS A 371 11.84 -9.16 -18.52
C HIS A 371 10.77 -8.21 -17.98
N PRO A 372 9.49 -8.40 -18.36
CA PRO A 372 8.38 -7.62 -17.83
C PRO A 372 8.30 -7.69 -16.31
N ALA A 373 7.82 -6.60 -15.70
CA ALA A 373 7.72 -6.42 -14.26
C ALA A 373 6.49 -5.58 -13.87
N ASP A 374 5.46 -5.57 -14.70
CA ASP A 374 4.28 -4.70 -14.66
C ASP A 374 2.97 -5.44 -14.31
N ASP A 375 3.05 -6.72 -13.96
CA ASP A 375 1.91 -7.55 -13.57
C ASP A 375 1.03 -6.93 -12.46
N GLY A 376 -0.21 -6.61 -12.81
CA GLY A 376 -1.19 -6.02 -11.91
C GLY A 376 -1.22 -4.49 -11.91
N LEU A 377 -0.36 -3.81 -12.68
CA LEU A 377 -0.58 -2.41 -13.04
C LEU A 377 -1.75 -2.30 -14.00
N ALA A 378 -2.54 -1.25 -13.86
CA ALA A 378 -3.67 -1.03 -14.76
C ALA A 378 -3.17 -0.41 -16.08
N GLY A 379 -3.71 -0.92 -17.19
CA GLY A 379 -3.56 -0.30 -18.49
C GLY A 379 -4.65 0.75 -18.74
N HIS A 380 -4.34 1.72 -19.59
CA HIS A 380 -5.25 2.77 -20.03
C HIS A 380 -5.40 2.75 -21.56
N GLY A 381 -6.56 3.20 -22.05
CA GLY A 381 -6.85 3.20 -23.50
C GLY A 381 -6.73 1.79 -24.10
N ALA A 382 -5.88 1.64 -25.11
CA ALA A 382 -5.62 0.37 -25.80
C ALA A 382 -4.76 -0.63 -24.97
N GLY A 383 -4.73 -0.49 -23.64
CA GLY A 383 -3.94 -1.34 -22.73
C GLY A 383 -2.54 -0.80 -22.41
N ALA A 384 -2.25 0.46 -22.71
CA ALA A 384 -0.96 1.09 -22.44
C ALA A 384 -0.76 1.32 -20.94
N ILE A 385 0.40 0.95 -20.41
CA ILE A 385 0.74 1.15 -19.00
C ILE A 385 1.80 2.27 -18.93
N HIS A 386 1.46 3.35 -18.23
CA HIS A 386 2.29 4.55 -18.13
C HIS A 386 2.98 4.64 -16.77
N VAL A 387 4.23 4.20 -16.72
CA VAL A 387 5.07 4.28 -15.52
C VAL A 387 6.16 5.30 -15.73
N VAL A 388 6.26 6.24 -14.80
CA VAL A 388 7.19 7.36 -14.90
C VAL A 388 8.50 7.06 -14.19
N SER A 389 8.44 6.39 -13.04
CA SER A 389 9.63 6.00 -12.29
C SER A 389 9.38 4.80 -11.39
N VAL A 390 10.47 4.13 -11.03
CA VAL A 390 10.45 3.03 -10.07
C VAL A 390 11.54 3.26 -9.02
N THR A 391 11.20 3.07 -7.75
CA THR A 391 12.18 2.92 -6.69
C THR A 391 12.15 1.48 -6.18
N GLY A 392 13.27 0.77 -6.34
CA GLY A 392 13.43 -0.60 -5.84
C GLY A 392 14.32 -0.66 -4.60
N GLY A 393 13.81 -1.20 -3.50
CA GLY A 393 14.56 -1.58 -2.30
C GLY A 393 14.69 -3.10 -2.14
N ASN A 394 15.24 -3.54 -1.01
CA ASN A 394 15.47 -4.96 -0.73
C ASN A 394 14.15 -5.76 -0.62
N GLU A 395 13.16 -5.17 0.04
CA GLU A 395 11.88 -5.85 0.34
C GLU A 395 10.72 -5.37 -0.53
N ARG A 396 10.89 -4.26 -1.26
CA ARG A 396 9.78 -3.57 -1.92
C ARG A 396 10.22 -2.87 -3.20
N THR A 397 9.30 -2.81 -4.15
CA THR A 397 9.42 -1.99 -5.36
C THR A 397 8.22 -1.07 -5.42
N ILE A 398 8.44 0.21 -5.70
CA ILE A 398 7.40 1.24 -5.72
C ILE A 398 7.45 1.94 -7.07
N ALA A 399 6.31 2.04 -7.74
CA ALA A 399 6.17 2.66 -9.06
C ALA A 399 5.33 3.93 -8.96
N ALA A 400 5.79 4.98 -9.63
CA ALA A 400 5.02 6.18 -9.90
C ALA A 400 4.32 6.04 -11.25
N THR A 401 3.00 6.24 -11.29
CA THR A 401 2.16 6.10 -12.48
C THR A 401 1.45 7.42 -12.78
N MET A 402 1.21 7.68 -14.07
CA MET A 402 0.58 8.94 -14.52
C MET A 402 -0.89 9.08 -14.11
N LEU A 403 -1.61 7.98 -13.89
CA LEU A 403 -3.07 8.02 -13.72
C LEU A 403 -3.58 7.29 -12.46
N ASP A 404 -2.83 6.31 -11.96
CA ASP A 404 -3.22 5.51 -10.78
C ASP A 404 -2.44 5.89 -9.51
N GLY A 405 -1.63 6.94 -9.59
CA GLY A 405 -0.81 7.43 -8.48
C GLY A 405 0.40 6.54 -8.24
N VAL A 406 0.56 6.05 -7.02
CA VAL A 406 1.68 5.19 -6.63
C VAL A 406 1.22 3.75 -6.50
N ALA A 407 2.02 2.81 -6.99
CA ALA A 407 1.84 1.38 -6.79
C ALA A 407 3.04 0.79 -6.04
N VAL A 408 2.83 -0.31 -5.31
CA VAL A 408 3.86 -0.99 -4.53
C VAL A 408 3.77 -2.51 -4.69
N ARG A 409 4.92 -3.18 -4.64
CA ARG A 409 5.11 -4.63 -4.74
C ARG A 409 6.15 -5.10 -3.71
N THR A 410 5.98 -6.29 -3.13
CA THR A 410 6.94 -6.85 -2.13
C THR A 410 7.66 -8.11 -2.62
N ASP A 411 6.95 -9.04 -3.28
CA ASP A 411 7.47 -10.38 -3.55
C ASP A 411 7.47 -10.72 -5.05
N ASP A 412 7.76 -9.74 -5.90
CA ASP A 412 7.78 -9.87 -7.37
C ASP A 412 6.49 -10.41 -8.05
N GLN A 413 5.38 -10.53 -7.31
CA GLN A 413 4.17 -11.18 -7.82
C GLN A 413 3.12 -10.23 -8.41
N PHE A 414 2.77 -9.15 -7.73
CA PHE A 414 1.81 -8.17 -8.26
C PHE A 414 1.92 -6.81 -7.59
N TRP A 415 1.53 -5.79 -8.35
CA TRP A 415 1.41 -4.42 -7.87
C TRP A 415 0.09 -4.19 -7.12
N SER A 416 0.16 -3.41 -6.04
CA SER A 416 -0.98 -2.94 -5.26
C SER A 416 -0.97 -1.41 -5.20
N GLY A 417 -2.15 -0.78 -5.25
CA GLY A 417 -2.25 0.69 -5.17
C GLY A 417 -1.85 1.24 -3.79
N LEU A 418 -1.00 2.25 -3.79
CA LEU A 418 -0.54 3.03 -2.64
C LEU A 418 -0.92 4.52 -2.82
N GLY A 419 -2.09 4.84 -3.38
CA GLY A 419 -2.47 6.22 -3.74
C GLY A 419 -3.23 7.02 -2.68
N SER A 420 -3.54 6.45 -1.51
CA SER A 420 -4.41 7.12 -0.53
C SER A 420 -3.81 8.42 0.01
N GLY A 421 -4.54 9.54 -0.10
CA GLY A 421 -4.08 10.86 0.35
C GLY A 421 -3.32 11.67 -0.69
N LEU A 422 -2.99 11.08 -1.84
CA LEU A 422 -2.48 11.84 -2.98
C LEU A 422 -3.63 12.61 -3.64
N SER A 423 -3.29 13.77 -4.19
CA SER A 423 -4.16 14.50 -5.09
C SER A 423 -4.47 13.67 -6.35
N ARG A 424 -5.57 14.00 -7.02
CA ARG A 424 -5.81 13.46 -8.36
C ARG A 424 -4.82 14.11 -9.32
N GLY A 425 -4.10 13.31 -10.08
CA GLY A 425 -3.10 13.79 -11.04
C GLY A 425 -1.97 12.77 -11.21
N ALA A 426 -0.96 13.16 -11.98
CA ALA A 426 0.22 12.35 -12.21
C ALA A 426 1.15 12.38 -11.00
N VAL A 427 1.70 11.21 -10.68
CA VAL A 427 2.86 11.08 -9.81
C VAL A 427 4.06 10.80 -10.69
N TRP A 428 4.99 11.74 -10.72
CA TRP A 428 6.11 11.73 -11.66
C TRP A 428 7.32 11.01 -11.07
N ARG A 429 7.63 11.28 -9.80
CA ARG A 429 8.76 10.67 -9.11
C ARG A 429 8.34 10.15 -7.76
N VAL A 430 8.70 8.90 -7.45
CA VAL A 430 8.73 8.40 -6.08
C VAL A 430 10.15 8.02 -5.72
N LEU A 431 10.61 8.45 -4.55
CA LEU A 431 11.88 8.06 -3.94
C LEU A 431 11.63 7.38 -2.60
N ASP A 432 12.54 6.49 -2.22
CA ASP A 432 12.62 5.92 -0.88
C ASP A 432 13.89 6.44 -0.19
N ASP A 433 13.68 7.19 0.87
CA ASP A 433 14.74 7.65 1.77
C ASP A 433 14.55 6.95 3.12
N HIS A 434 15.22 5.80 3.28
CA HIS A 434 15.27 5.03 4.53
C HIS A 434 13.89 4.69 5.13
N GLY A 435 12.92 4.30 4.28
CA GLY A 435 11.56 3.98 4.69
C GLY A 435 10.63 5.18 4.73
N ARG A 436 11.08 6.38 4.36
CA ARG A 436 10.19 7.51 4.05
C ARG A 436 10.15 7.70 2.54
N LEU A 437 8.98 7.46 1.97
CA LEU A 437 8.74 7.76 0.57
C LEU A 437 8.44 9.23 0.37
N LEU A 438 8.95 9.77 -0.73
CA LEU A 438 8.65 11.11 -1.23
C LEU A 438 8.06 10.97 -2.63
N ALA A 439 6.89 11.57 -2.86
CA ALA A 439 6.22 11.58 -4.15
C ALA A 439 6.12 13.01 -4.68
N ALA A 440 6.69 13.26 -5.85
CA ALA A 440 6.51 14.49 -6.61
C ALA A 440 5.33 14.34 -7.57
N THR A 441 4.42 15.31 -7.53
CA THR A 441 3.13 15.25 -8.23
C THR A 441 2.80 16.60 -8.88
N ASP A 442 1.74 16.61 -9.68
CA ASP A 442 1.20 17.84 -10.28
C ASP A 442 0.81 18.91 -9.23
N ASP A 443 0.47 18.50 -8.00
CA ASP A 443 -0.09 19.36 -6.94
C ASP A 443 0.84 19.47 -5.71
N GLY A 444 2.13 19.18 -5.90
CA GLY A 444 3.12 19.31 -4.84
C GLY A 444 3.86 18.03 -4.49
N LEU A 445 4.63 18.12 -3.41
CA LEU A 445 5.37 17.01 -2.84
C LEU A 445 4.63 16.40 -1.65
N PHE A 446 4.51 15.08 -1.64
CA PHE A 446 3.89 14.30 -0.59
C PHE A 446 4.89 13.35 0.05
N SER A 447 4.67 13.00 1.32
CA SER A 447 5.49 12.04 2.05
C SER A 447 4.67 10.87 2.57
N TYR A 448 5.30 9.71 2.68
CA TYR A 448 4.68 8.50 3.21
C TYR A 448 5.67 7.70 4.03
N THR A 449 5.34 7.39 5.28
CA THR A 449 6.20 6.57 6.14
C THR A 449 5.88 5.09 5.98
N LEU A 450 6.80 4.36 5.35
CA LEU A 450 6.84 2.90 5.42
C LEU A 450 7.31 2.52 6.83
N THR A 451 6.50 1.75 7.55
CA THR A 451 7.00 1.09 8.75
C THR A 451 7.54 -0.28 8.37
N GLY A 452 8.67 -0.66 8.96
CA GLY A 452 9.25 -2.00 8.81
C GLY A 452 8.24 -3.10 9.10
N SER A 453 8.44 -4.26 8.48
CA SER A 453 7.64 -5.46 8.72
C SER A 453 7.67 -5.78 10.23
N SER A 454 6.54 -5.56 10.93
CA SER A 454 6.43 -6.00 12.32
C SER A 454 6.58 -7.51 12.36
N ALA A 455 7.36 -8.02 13.32
CA ALA A 455 7.69 -9.42 13.50
C ALA A 455 6.52 -10.37 13.18
N THR A 456 6.88 -11.35 12.34
CA THR A 456 6.20 -12.59 11.93
C THR A 456 4.96 -13.01 12.73
N GLY A 457 3.97 -13.56 12.02
CA GLY A 457 2.64 -14.00 12.53
C GLY A 457 2.61 -15.09 13.60
N GLN A 458 3.61 -15.20 14.47
CA GLN A 458 3.65 -16.10 15.62
C GLN A 458 2.60 -15.74 16.68
N TRP A 459 2.34 -14.44 16.89
CA TRP A 459 1.30 -14.01 17.84
C TRP A 459 -0.10 -14.42 17.37
N TRP A 460 -0.32 -14.58 16.06
CA TRP A 460 -1.59 -15.05 15.49
C TRP A 460 -1.91 -16.49 15.86
N VAL A 461 -0.90 -17.35 15.86
CA VAL A 461 -1.05 -18.75 16.26
C VAL A 461 -1.45 -18.83 17.73
N LEU A 462 -0.83 -18.00 18.58
CA LEU A 462 -1.17 -17.89 19.99
C LEU A 462 -2.59 -17.34 20.19
N PHE A 463 -2.98 -16.32 19.41
CA PHE A 463 -4.29 -15.70 19.46
C PHE A 463 -5.42 -16.63 18.99
N ALA A 464 -5.27 -17.26 17.82
CA ALA A 464 -6.24 -18.23 17.30
C ALA A 464 -6.38 -19.43 18.25
N GLY A 465 -5.27 -19.91 18.80
CA GLY A 465 -5.26 -20.97 19.82
C GLY A 465 -6.04 -20.58 21.08
N ALA A 466 -5.85 -19.35 21.59
CA ALA A 466 -6.56 -18.85 22.76
C ALA A 466 -8.08 -18.72 22.54
N LEU A 467 -8.50 -18.26 21.35
CA LEU A 467 -9.91 -18.17 20.96
C LEU A 467 -10.58 -19.55 20.88
N ILE A 468 -9.90 -20.52 20.26
CA ILE A 468 -10.38 -21.90 20.16
C ILE A 468 -10.50 -22.51 21.56
N ALA A 469 -9.46 -22.38 22.40
CA ALA A 469 -9.48 -22.88 23.77
C ALA A 469 -10.60 -22.25 24.61
N GLY A 470 -10.78 -20.93 24.53
CA GLY A 470 -11.87 -20.21 25.22
C GLY A 470 -13.26 -20.65 24.75
N THR A 471 -13.40 -20.96 23.46
CA THR A 471 -14.64 -21.52 22.88
C THR A 471 -14.91 -22.91 23.43
N VAL A 472 -13.91 -23.81 23.43
CA VAL A 472 -14.03 -25.18 23.95
C VAL A 472 -14.40 -25.18 25.43
N VAL A 473 -13.78 -24.31 26.25
CA VAL A 473 -14.12 -24.17 27.68
C VAL A 473 -15.55 -23.64 27.87
N SER A 474 -15.97 -22.68 27.06
CA SER A 474 -17.34 -22.15 27.12
C SER A 474 -18.39 -23.21 26.73
N LEU A 475 -18.07 -24.02 25.72
CA LEU A 475 -18.89 -25.14 25.25
C LEU A 475 -19.07 -26.23 26.31
N SER A 476 -17.98 -26.62 26.98
CA SER A 476 -18.04 -27.65 28.03
C SER A 476 -18.87 -27.20 29.24
N GLN A 477 -18.73 -25.93 29.65
CA GLN A 477 -19.54 -25.37 30.73
C GLN A 477 -21.02 -25.22 30.37
N LEU A 478 -21.38 -24.99 29.10
CA LEU A 478 -22.77 -24.91 28.65
C LEU A 478 -23.45 -26.29 28.65
N ARG A 479 -22.75 -27.34 28.22
CA ARG A 479 -23.24 -28.73 28.30
C ARG A 479 -23.52 -29.15 29.74
N ALA A 480 -22.59 -28.89 30.66
CA ALA A 480 -22.74 -29.24 32.07
C ALA A 480 -23.98 -28.59 32.73
N VAL A 481 -24.27 -27.33 32.39
CA VAL A 481 -25.45 -26.62 32.89
C VAL A 481 -26.75 -27.14 32.27
N GLY A 482 -26.72 -27.51 30.98
CA GLY A 482 -27.84 -28.13 30.28
C GLY A 482 -28.23 -29.48 30.91
N GLU A 483 -27.25 -30.31 31.24
CA GLU A 483 -27.46 -31.60 31.92
C GLU A 483 -28.02 -31.41 33.34
N ALA A 484 -27.47 -30.49 34.14
CA ALA A 484 -27.98 -30.18 35.47
C ALA A 484 -29.44 -29.66 35.45
N SER A 485 -29.82 -28.91 34.41
CA SER A 485 -31.19 -28.43 34.22
C SER A 485 -32.18 -29.53 33.78
N ARG A 486 -31.71 -30.56 33.07
CA ARG A 486 -32.53 -31.75 32.73
C ARG A 486 -32.77 -32.64 33.94
N VAL A 487 -31.74 -32.85 34.77
CA VAL A 487 -31.84 -33.68 35.99
C VAL A 487 -32.80 -33.06 37.02
N SER A 488 -32.81 -31.74 37.17
CA SER A 488 -33.74 -31.04 38.07
C SER A 488 -35.20 -31.08 37.60
N ARG A 489 -35.46 -30.97 36.29
CA ARG A 489 -36.82 -31.17 35.74
C ARG A 489 -37.32 -32.60 35.88
N HIS A 490 -36.43 -33.59 35.83
CA HIS A 490 -36.82 -35.00 36.03
C HIS A 490 -37.18 -35.33 37.48
N ARG A 491 -36.57 -34.65 38.48
CA ARG A 491 -36.94 -34.81 39.90
C ARG A 491 -38.27 -34.17 40.27
N LEU A 492 -38.70 -33.11 39.58
CA LEU A 492 -39.99 -32.45 39.82
C LEU A 492 -41.17 -33.16 39.15
N ALA A 493 -40.92 -34.16 38.30
CA ALA A 493 -41.94 -34.93 37.58
C ALA A 493 -42.26 -36.30 38.20
N GLN A 494 -41.66 -36.66 39.35
CA GLN A 494 -42.04 -37.89 40.06
C GLN A 494 -43.26 -37.64 40.97
N PRO A 495 -44.35 -38.41 40.83
CA PRO A 495 -45.51 -38.27 41.71
C PRO A 495 -45.15 -38.70 43.15
N PRO A 496 -45.76 -38.08 44.18
CA PRO A 496 -45.44 -38.39 45.57
C PRO A 496 -45.79 -39.85 45.91
N PRO A 497 -45.03 -40.48 46.83
CA PRO A 497 -45.23 -41.88 47.16
C PRO A 497 -46.59 -42.08 47.86
N ILE A 498 -47.37 -43.03 47.37
CA ILE A 498 -48.63 -43.48 47.97
C ILE A 498 -48.29 -44.16 49.30
N ARG A 499 -48.69 -43.55 50.43
CA ARG A 499 -48.68 -44.21 51.74
C ARG A 499 -49.82 -45.24 51.76
N ARG A 500 -49.48 -46.51 52.02
CA ARG A 500 -50.45 -47.52 52.46
C ARG A 500 -50.52 -47.53 53.98
#